data_AF-A0A7V2LQ75-F1
#
_entry.id   AF-A0A7V2LQ75-F1
#
_cell.length_a   1.000
_cell.length_b   1.000
_cell.length_c   1.000
_cell.angle_alpha   90.00
_cell.angle_beta   90.00
_cell.angle_gamma   90.00
#
_symmetry.space_group_name_H-M   'P 1'
#
loop_
_entity.id
_entity.type
_entity.pdbx_description
1 polymer ?
#
loop_
_entity_poly.entity_id
_entity_poly.type
_entity_poly.pdbx_seq_one_letter_code
_entity_poly.pdbx_strand_id
1 'polypeptide(L)'
;METPGPDAKKKEAEGRRGQKLRLLLDKLHGEDHEFYGKLIQLLTERCQVTILEKKPLNLELLTENDALLLIAPNKSWEEAEVESVRRYVESHGGILVALTIEGRKPERLNQLLEPFGLSLIKDRVSGKDFYKGSLGDSPLLEGVPSLAAGLVWGYASIQIATSNQAEVLLQHKDAILGLKRPLGKGAAYLFSCLPVFGKKQLDQAGNRIFLDNLLKSLATPAMTATLEAIAKDEALAALAIAKDEARAEATASDKALATQKIVGFILTGYSRDLFFTSDTMIVAKKSSMPMFTGWALGGYIGGFIADSAYKGLKGIKLSELSPDKILRDNKRNFAIRYDEIDKIEIRRKAFPFGLVQITINTSTDKHVFDWGLGLARDLKKHTSFLVPLLSDKLSIAD
;
A
#
# COMPACT_ATOMS: atom_id res chain seq x y z
N MET A 1 10.79 21.92 44.75
CA MET A 1 10.33 20.59 44.33
C MET A 1 11.56 19.81 43.93
N GLU A 2 11.91 18.76 44.66
CA GLU A 2 13.03 17.89 44.30
C GLU A 2 12.72 17.17 42.99
N THR A 3 13.66 17.19 42.04
CA THR A 3 13.52 16.43 40.81
C THR A 3 13.72 14.95 41.13
N PRO A 4 12.80 14.05 40.73
CA PRO A 4 12.93 12.64 41.02
C PRO A 4 14.24 12.10 40.42
N GLY A 5 14.99 11.34 41.24
CA GLY A 5 16.26 10.74 40.84
C GLY A 5 16.12 9.79 39.63
N PRO A 6 17.20 9.54 38.89
CA PRO A 6 17.18 8.73 37.66
C PRO A 6 16.57 7.32 37.85
N ASP A 7 16.74 6.72 39.04
CA ASP A 7 16.17 5.40 39.35
C ASP A 7 14.64 5.41 39.49
N ALA A 8 14.04 6.51 39.95
CA ALA A 8 12.59 6.66 40.05
C ALA A 8 11.95 6.76 38.66
N LYS A 9 12.57 7.53 37.75
CA LYS A 9 12.14 7.62 36.34
C LYS A 9 12.23 6.27 35.62
N LYS A 10 13.26 5.47 35.92
CA LYS A 10 13.43 4.13 35.35
C LYS A 10 12.35 3.15 35.83
N LYS A 11 12.06 3.11 37.14
CA LYS A 11 10.99 2.26 37.68
C LYS A 11 9.60 2.64 37.17
N GLU A 12 9.32 3.94 37.03
CA GLU A 12 8.06 4.40 36.47
C GLU A 12 7.93 4.02 34.98
N ALA A 13 9.01 4.13 34.21
CA ALA A 13 9.03 3.69 32.82
C ALA A 13 8.84 2.17 32.67
N GLU A 14 9.43 1.36 33.55
CA GLU A 14 9.27 -0.10 33.56
C GLU A 14 7.83 -0.52 33.89
N GLY A 15 7.16 0.17 34.82
CA GLY A 15 5.76 -0.09 35.17
C GLY A 15 4.75 0.27 34.07
N ARG A 16 5.14 1.16 33.14
CA ARG A 16 4.31 1.55 32.00
C ARG A 16 4.55 0.74 30.73
N ARG A 17 5.56 -0.13 30.71
CA ARG A 17 5.90 -0.93 29.53
C ARG A 17 4.74 -1.87 29.18
N GLY A 18 4.27 -1.80 27.93
CA GLY A 18 3.11 -2.57 27.47
C GLY A 18 1.76 -1.91 27.69
N GLN A 19 1.71 -0.70 28.27
CA GLN A 19 0.46 0.06 28.37
C GLN A 19 0.02 0.60 27.00
N LYS A 20 -1.30 0.69 26.79
CA LYS A 20 -1.85 1.45 25.67
C LYS A 20 -1.99 2.92 26.05
N LEU A 21 -1.96 3.81 25.07
CA LEU A 21 -2.36 5.21 25.23
C LEU A 21 -3.81 5.27 25.74
N ARG A 22 -4.06 5.97 26.85
CA ARG A 22 -5.40 6.15 27.41
C ARG A 22 -6.04 7.42 26.87
N LEU A 23 -7.12 7.26 26.12
CA LEU A 23 -7.87 8.35 25.51
C LEU A 23 -9.21 8.52 26.22
N LEU A 24 -9.47 9.72 26.75
CA LEU A 24 -10.81 10.13 27.15
C LEU A 24 -11.51 10.80 25.97
N LEU A 25 -12.55 10.17 25.45
CA LEU A 25 -13.36 10.71 24.36
C LEU A 25 -14.60 11.42 24.90
N ASP A 26 -14.73 12.72 24.60
CA ASP A 26 -15.83 13.54 25.06
C ASP A 26 -17.05 13.45 24.13
N LYS A 27 -18.09 12.71 24.57
CA LYS A 27 -19.39 12.63 23.89
C LYS A 27 -20.31 13.81 24.21
N LEU A 28 -20.06 14.50 25.31
CA LEU A 28 -20.99 15.50 25.86
C LEU A 28 -20.91 16.80 25.11
N HIS A 29 -19.72 17.23 24.70
CA HIS A 29 -19.54 18.48 23.95
C HIS A 29 -19.49 18.28 22.44
N GLY A 30 -19.17 17.06 22.00
CA GLY A 30 -19.03 16.65 20.61
C GLY A 30 -20.32 16.36 19.84
N GLU A 31 -20.13 15.88 18.63
CA GLU A 31 -21.18 15.22 17.84
C GLU A 31 -21.49 13.82 18.35
N ASP A 32 -22.58 13.25 17.83
CA ASP A 32 -22.85 11.84 18.04
C ASP A 32 -21.72 10.98 17.47
N HIS A 33 -21.24 10.07 18.32
CA HIS A 33 -20.19 9.11 18.02
C HIS A 33 -20.58 8.15 16.90
N GLU A 34 -21.88 7.93 16.64
CA GLU A 34 -22.35 7.09 15.52
C GLU A 34 -21.83 7.57 14.16
N PHE A 35 -21.66 8.88 13.98
CA PHE A 35 -21.13 9.45 12.74
C PHE A 35 -19.64 9.17 12.53
N TYR A 36 -18.92 8.87 13.61
CA TYR A 36 -17.49 8.59 13.62
C TYR A 36 -17.18 7.18 14.16
N GLY A 37 -18.14 6.25 14.09
CA GLY A 37 -17.99 4.91 14.67
C GLY A 37 -16.74 4.16 14.18
N LYS A 38 -16.32 4.38 12.92
CA LYS A 38 -15.11 3.80 12.37
C LYS A 38 -13.82 4.41 12.96
N LEU A 39 -13.78 5.73 13.16
CA LEU A 39 -12.67 6.38 13.85
C LEU A 39 -12.54 5.81 15.26
N ILE A 40 -13.66 5.74 16.00
CA ILE A 40 -13.70 5.21 17.37
C ILE A 40 -13.28 3.74 17.42
N GLN A 41 -13.69 2.92 16.44
CA GLN A 41 -13.24 1.54 16.32
C GLN A 41 -11.72 1.46 16.18
N LEU A 42 -11.13 2.20 15.23
CA LEU A 42 -9.67 2.22 15.03
C LEU A 42 -8.93 2.73 16.28
N LEU A 43 -9.48 3.75 16.96
CA LEU A 43 -8.93 4.22 18.23
C LEU A 43 -8.96 3.12 19.30
N THR A 44 -10.06 2.37 19.41
CA THR A 44 -10.21 1.29 20.41
C THR A 44 -9.29 0.10 20.13
N GLU A 45 -9.03 -0.20 18.85
CA GLU A 45 -8.09 -1.25 18.46
C GLU A 45 -6.66 -0.91 18.94
N ARG A 46 -6.27 0.37 18.88
CA ARG A 46 -4.89 0.85 19.12
C ARG A 46 -4.65 1.45 20.51
N CYS A 47 -5.69 1.96 21.15
CA CYS A 47 -5.65 2.71 22.41
C CYS A 47 -6.59 2.08 23.44
N GLN A 48 -6.48 2.53 24.69
CA GLN A 48 -7.51 2.30 25.71
C GLN A 48 -8.46 3.51 25.70
N VAL A 49 -9.68 3.33 25.17
CA VAL A 49 -10.64 4.43 25.01
C VAL A 49 -11.67 4.40 26.13
N THR A 50 -11.79 5.50 26.86
CA THR A 50 -12.85 5.77 27.84
C THR A 50 -13.80 6.81 27.24
N ILE A 51 -15.11 6.60 27.28
CA ILE A 51 -16.10 7.56 26.79
C ILE A 51 -16.68 8.32 27.97
N LEU A 52 -16.66 9.66 27.90
CA LEU A 52 -17.33 10.52 28.87
C LEU A 52 -18.84 10.50 28.64
N GLU A 53 -19.59 9.90 29.57
CA GLU A 53 -21.05 9.78 29.47
C GLU A 53 -21.84 10.81 30.30
N LYS A 54 -21.21 11.42 31.32
CA LYS A 54 -21.89 12.32 32.27
C LYS A 54 -21.04 13.53 32.64
N LYS A 55 -21.72 14.66 32.87
CA LYS A 55 -21.12 15.90 33.38
C LYS A 55 -20.95 15.84 34.91
N PRO A 56 -20.04 16.66 35.48
CA PRO A 56 -19.12 17.58 34.77
C PRO A 56 -17.82 16.89 34.33
N LEU A 57 -17.17 17.43 33.30
CA LEU A 57 -15.78 17.08 32.99
C LEU A 57 -14.86 17.68 34.08
N ASN A 58 -14.36 16.84 34.97
CA ASN A 58 -13.53 17.26 36.10
C ASN A 58 -12.06 16.83 35.93
N LEU A 59 -11.19 17.45 36.73
CA LEU A 59 -9.74 17.23 36.66
C LEU A 59 -9.34 15.79 37.06
N GLU A 60 -10.03 15.18 38.02
CA GLU A 60 -9.73 13.81 38.48
C GLU A 60 -9.82 12.82 37.32
N LEU A 61 -10.96 12.80 36.63
CA LEU A 61 -11.17 11.95 35.46
C LEU A 61 -10.19 12.26 34.32
N LEU A 62 -9.87 13.53 34.10
CA LEU A 62 -8.88 13.93 33.09
C LEU A 62 -7.51 13.33 33.40
N THR A 63 -7.06 13.38 34.65
CA THR A 63 -5.74 12.87 35.05
C THR A 63 -5.61 11.34 35.05
N GLU A 64 -6.72 10.61 34.99
CA GLU A 64 -6.72 9.16 34.76
C GLU A 64 -6.38 8.79 33.30
N ASN A 65 -6.36 9.76 32.39
CA ASN A 65 -6.15 9.56 30.96
C ASN A 65 -4.94 10.36 30.46
N ASP A 66 -4.31 9.88 29.39
CA ASP A 66 -3.11 10.50 28.81
C ASP A 66 -3.48 11.62 27.83
N ALA A 67 -4.63 11.50 27.15
CA ALA A 67 -5.18 12.56 26.32
C ALA A 67 -6.71 12.67 26.40
N LEU A 68 -7.21 13.89 26.28
CA LEU A 68 -8.62 14.23 26.03
C LEU A 68 -8.82 14.47 24.53
N LEU A 69 -9.72 13.71 23.90
CA LEU A 69 -10.08 13.85 22.49
C LEU A 69 -11.49 14.41 22.34
N LEU A 70 -11.62 15.51 21.60
CA LEU A 70 -12.88 16.15 21.24
C LEU A 70 -13.15 15.96 19.75
N ILE A 71 -14.32 15.42 19.40
CA ILE A 71 -14.74 15.23 18.00
C ILE A 71 -15.92 16.15 17.69
N ALA A 72 -15.70 17.11 16.78
CA ALA A 72 -16.66 18.13 16.37
C ALA A 72 -17.38 18.81 17.56
N PRO A 73 -16.65 19.36 18.55
CA PRO A 73 -17.26 20.02 19.69
C PRO A 73 -18.15 21.18 19.23
N ASN A 74 -19.41 21.16 19.68
CA ASN A 74 -20.42 22.13 19.25
C ASN A 74 -21.34 22.58 20.40
N LYS A 75 -21.11 22.16 21.64
CA LYS A 75 -21.86 22.67 22.81
C LYS A 75 -21.02 23.67 23.59
N SER A 76 -21.69 24.51 24.39
CA SER A 76 -21.02 25.48 25.26
C SER A 76 -20.33 24.78 26.41
N TRP A 77 -19.28 25.41 26.94
CA TRP A 77 -18.49 24.90 28.06
C TRP A 77 -18.79 25.71 29.32
N GLU A 78 -18.87 25.03 30.45
CA GLU A 78 -18.91 25.72 31.75
C GLU A 78 -17.50 26.20 32.12
N GLU A 79 -17.39 27.33 32.81
CA GLU A 79 -16.09 27.90 33.21
C GLU A 79 -15.25 26.91 34.03
N ALA A 80 -15.90 26.13 34.90
CA ALA A 80 -15.25 25.08 35.70
C ALA A 80 -14.67 23.93 34.84
N GLU A 81 -15.33 23.59 33.72
CA GLU A 81 -14.85 22.59 32.76
C GLU A 81 -13.62 23.13 32.00
N VAL A 82 -13.69 24.37 31.52
CA VAL A 82 -12.57 25.05 30.86
C VAL A 82 -11.34 25.11 31.78
N GLU A 83 -11.54 25.51 33.03
CA GLU A 83 -10.45 25.57 34.02
C GLU A 83 -9.87 24.18 34.33
N SER A 84 -10.71 23.14 34.39
CA SER A 84 -10.25 21.76 34.59
C SER A 84 -9.36 21.28 33.44
N VAL A 85 -9.77 21.52 32.19
CA VAL A 85 -8.97 21.16 31.00
C VAL A 85 -7.68 21.96 30.95
N ARG A 86 -7.72 23.26 31.27
CA ARG A 86 -6.52 24.11 31.36
C ARG A 86 -5.51 23.56 32.35
N ARG A 87 -5.94 23.25 33.59
CA ARG A 87 -5.07 22.68 34.63
C ARG A 87 -4.54 21.30 34.27
N TYR A 88 -5.34 20.48 33.60
CA TYR A 88 -4.93 19.17 33.11
C TYR A 88 -3.73 19.28 32.16
N VAL A 89 -3.83 20.14 31.14
CA VAL A 89 -2.76 20.34 30.16
C VAL A 89 -1.55 21.02 30.82
N GLU A 90 -1.74 22.17 31.47
CA GLU A 90 -0.64 22.99 31.98
C GLU A 90 0.15 22.31 33.11
N SER A 91 -0.57 21.75 34.09
CA SER A 91 0.05 21.33 35.37
C SER A 91 0.32 19.83 35.46
N HIS A 92 -0.48 19.02 34.76
CA HIS A 92 -0.45 17.55 34.86
C HIS A 92 0.14 16.88 33.62
N GLY A 93 0.49 17.63 32.58
CA GLY A 93 1.08 17.08 31.36
C GLY A 93 0.06 16.41 30.43
N GLY A 94 -1.23 16.69 30.64
CA GLY A 94 -2.30 16.19 29.80
C GLY A 94 -2.20 16.69 28.37
N ILE A 95 -2.76 15.91 27.44
CA ILE A 95 -2.83 16.29 26.04
C ILE A 95 -4.29 16.57 25.66
N LEU A 96 -4.57 17.77 25.14
CA LEU A 96 -5.86 18.09 24.53
C LEU A 96 -5.75 17.87 23.01
N VAL A 97 -6.67 17.12 22.41
CA VAL A 97 -6.80 16.98 20.95
C VAL A 97 -8.20 17.38 20.55
N ALA A 98 -8.33 18.47 19.78
CA ALA A 98 -9.61 18.93 19.27
C ALA A 98 -9.66 18.74 17.74
N LEU A 99 -10.58 17.89 17.28
CA LEU A 99 -10.89 17.70 15.87
C LEU A 99 -12.19 18.43 15.55
N THR A 100 -12.17 19.34 14.58
CA THR A 100 -13.33 20.15 14.21
C THR A 100 -13.48 20.28 12.69
N ILE A 101 -14.57 20.91 12.27
CA ILE A 101 -15.02 21.00 10.90
C ILE A 101 -15.79 22.31 10.69
N GLU A 102 -15.93 22.76 9.44
CA GLU A 102 -16.85 23.83 9.08
C GLU A 102 -18.30 23.53 9.53
N GLY A 103 -19.08 24.57 9.80
CA GLY A 103 -20.51 24.44 10.14
C GLY A 103 -20.78 24.29 11.64
N ARG A 104 -19.74 24.22 12.47
CA ARG A 104 -19.84 24.38 13.92
C ARG A 104 -19.84 25.86 14.30
N LYS A 105 -20.25 26.16 15.53
CA LYS A 105 -20.15 27.51 16.12
C LYS A 105 -18.75 27.69 16.71
N PRO A 106 -17.81 28.38 16.02
CA PRO A 106 -16.41 28.41 16.43
C PRO A 106 -16.23 29.06 17.81
N GLU A 107 -17.13 29.97 18.20
CA GLU A 107 -17.12 30.65 19.49
C GLU A 107 -17.19 29.67 20.67
N ARG A 108 -17.92 28.54 20.49
CA ARG A 108 -18.07 27.53 21.54
C ARG A 108 -16.77 26.77 21.80
N LEU A 109 -16.03 26.41 20.75
CA LEU A 109 -14.73 25.78 20.91
C LEU A 109 -13.66 26.81 21.30
N ASN A 110 -13.73 28.02 20.77
CA ASN A 110 -12.79 29.10 21.09
C ASN A 110 -12.82 29.45 22.58
N GLN A 111 -13.97 29.35 23.26
CA GLN A 111 -14.05 29.48 24.72
C GLN A 111 -13.11 28.50 25.46
N LEU A 112 -13.02 27.27 24.98
CA LEU A 112 -12.09 26.28 25.53
C LEU A 112 -10.64 26.53 25.09
N LEU A 113 -10.43 27.01 23.87
CA LEU A 113 -9.10 27.15 23.26
C LEU A 113 -8.37 28.45 23.65
N GLU A 114 -9.10 29.47 24.11
CA GLU A 114 -8.56 30.79 24.46
C GLU A 114 -7.38 30.73 25.44
N PRO A 115 -7.42 29.95 26.54
CA PRO A 115 -6.26 29.82 27.45
C PRO A 115 -5.00 29.26 26.79
N PHE A 116 -5.14 28.55 25.67
CA PHE A 116 -4.04 27.98 24.90
C PHE A 116 -3.52 28.92 23.81
N GLY A 117 -4.15 30.09 23.62
CA GLY A 117 -3.84 31.01 22.53
C GLY A 117 -4.14 30.40 21.15
N LEU A 118 -5.12 29.50 21.07
CA LEU A 118 -5.58 28.88 19.83
C LEU A 118 -6.99 29.39 19.52
N SER A 119 -7.31 29.59 18.24
CA SER A 119 -8.67 29.94 17.84
C SER A 119 -8.98 29.54 16.39
N LEU A 120 -10.27 29.34 16.13
CA LEU A 120 -10.81 29.12 14.80
C LEU A 120 -11.25 30.45 14.18
N ILE A 121 -10.98 30.61 12.87
CA ILE A 121 -11.44 31.74 12.04
C ILE A 121 -12.58 31.24 11.16
N LYS A 122 -13.63 32.04 10.94
CA LYS A 122 -14.79 31.69 10.09
C LYS A 122 -14.49 31.68 8.58
N ASP A 123 -13.31 31.20 8.20
CA ASP A 123 -12.89 31.08 6.81
C ASP A 123 -12.88 29.62 6.37
N ARG A 124 -13.54 29.36 5.24
CA ARG A 124 -13.71 28.03 4.68
C ARG A 124 -12.50 27.64 3.85
N VAL A 125 -11.94 26.46 4.13
CA VAL A 125 -10.89 25.86 3.31
C VAL A 125 -11.48 24.70 2.53
N SER A 126 -11.70 24.92 1.23
CA SER A 126 -12.25 23.91 0.33
C SER A 126 -11.16 23.08 -0.35
N GLY A 127 -11.41 21.78 -0.48
CA GLY A 127 -10.53 20.84 -1.15
C GLY A 127 -11.09 19.42 -1.01
N LYS A 128 -11.16 18.68 -2.11
CA LYS A 128 -11.54 17.25 -2.05
C LYS A 128 -10.39 16.42 -1.51
N ASP A 129 -9.19 16.69 -2.03
CA ASP A 129 -7.96 16.00 -1.66
C ASP A 129 -6.87 17.04 -1.40
N PHE A 130 -6.11 16.82 -0.33
CA PHE A 130 -4.91 17.60 -0.03
C PHE A 130 -3.69 16.76 -0.41
N TYR A 131 -3.11 17.04 -1.57
CA TYR A 131 -1.92 16.33 -2.05
C TYR A 131 -0.68 16.78 -1.28
N LYS A 132 0.29 15.88 -1.09
CA LYS A 132 1.54 16.17 -0.37
C LYS A 132 2.23 17.48 -0.81
N GLY A 133 2.30 17.75 -2.12
CA GLY A 133 2.91 18.99 -2.64
C GLY A 133 2.16 20.29 -2.31
N SER A 134 0.93 20.19 -1.82
CA SER A 134 0.14 21.33 -1.32
C SER A 134 0.09 21.40 0.21
N LEU A 135 0.67 20.39 0.86
CA LEU A 135 0.75 20.29 2.31
C LEU A 135 2.15 20.75 2.76
N GLY A 136 2.22 21.48 3.87
CA GLY A 136 3.51 21.85 4.47
C GLY A 136 4.31 20.64 4.95
N ASP A 137 5.60 20.82 5.22
CA ASP A 137 6.43 19.77 5.81
C ASP A 137 6.03 19.52 7.27
N SER A 138 5.63 18.30 7.58
CA SER A 138 5.20 17.91 8.93
C SER A 138 5.50 16.44 9.18
N PRO A 139 6.00 16.06 10.37
CA PRO A 139 6.15 14.66 10.76
C PRO A 139 4.85 13.87 10.67
N LEU A 140 3.69 14.54 10.83
CA LEU A 140 2.39 13.86 10.70
C LEU A 140 2.09 13.40 9.27
N LEU A 141 2.78 13.95 8.27
CA LEU A 141 2.60 13.65 6.86
C LEU A 141 3.67 12.70 6.29
N GLU A 142 4.54 12.16 7.14
CA GLU A 142 5.49 11.13 6.72
C GLU A 142 4.74 9.91 6.17
N GLY A 143 5.11 9.49 4.95
CA GLY A 143 4.43 8.40 4.25
C GLY A 143 3.01 8.71 3.73
N VAL A 144 2.48 9.93 3.92
CA VAL A 144 1.14 10.31 3.45
C VAL A 144 1.22 10.88 2.02
N PRO A 145 0.71 10.17 0.98
CA PRO A 145 0.72 10.70 -0.40
C PRO A 145 -0.30 11.83 -0.59
N SER A 146 -1.46 11.68 0.03
CA SER A 146 -2.57 12.64 -0.01
C SER A 146 -3.52 12.39 1.16
N LEU A 147 -4.18 13.44 1.62
CA LEU A 147 -5.31 13.35 2.54
C LEU A 147 -6.62 13.54 1.80
N ALA A 148 -7.46 12.51 1.80
CA ALA A 148 -8.82 12.59 1.26
C ALA A 148 -9.72 13.26 2.29
N ALA A 149 -9.96 14.56 2.18
CA ALA A 149 -10.91 15.25 3.03
C ALA A 149 -12.36 14.98 2.55
N GLY A 150 -12.56 14.87 1.23
CA GLY A 150 -13.86 14.78 0.60
C GLY A 150 -14.81 15.91 1.01
N LEU A 151 -16.04 15.86 0.50
CA LEU A 151 -17.15 16.57 1.10
C LEU A 151 -17.90 15.56 1.97
N VAL A 152 -17.49 15.41 3.23
CA VAL A 152 -18.33 14.69 4.20
C VAL A 152 -19.55 15.58 4.44
N TRP A 153 -20.66 15.24 3.78
CA TRP A 153 -21.95 15.94 3.89
C TRP A 153 -21.92 17.43 3.53
N GLY A 154 -21.02 17.82 2.63
CA GLY A 154 -20.88 19.21 2.18
C GLY A 154 -20.05 20.10 3.12
N TYR A 155 -19.59 19.58 4.26
CA TYR A 155 -18.72 20.30 5.16
C TYR A 155 -17.27 20.30 4.68
N ALA A 156 -16.61 21.45 4.77
CA ALA A 156 -15.18 21.61 4.48
C ALA A 156 -14.37 21.79 5.78
N SER A 157 -13.09 22.11 5.63
CA SER A 157 -12.25 22.48 6.78
C SER A 157 -12.42 23.96 7.11
N ILE A 158 -12.16 24.35 8.35
CA ILE A 158 -12.19 25.74 8.82
C ILE A 158 -10.77 26.23 9.10
N GLN A 159 -10.44 27.48 8.78
CA GLN A 159 -9.09 27.99 9.02
C GLN A 159 -8.81 28.17 10.52
N ILE A 160 -7.59 27.85 10.93
CA ILE A 160 -7.11 28.07 12.30
C ILE A 160 -6.27 29.37 12.33
N ALA A 161 -6.50 30.21 13.33
CA ALA A 161 -5.64 31.37 13.59
C ALA A 161 -4.30 30.90 14.16
N THR A 162 -3.21 31.44 13.63
CA THR A 162 -1.88 31.13 14.15
C THR A 162 -1.55 31.96 15.38
N SER A 163 -0.89 31.34 16.34
CA SER A 163 -0.17 32.01 17.41
C SER A 163 1.33 31.83 17.16
N ASN A 164 2.13 32.86 17.43
CA ASN A 164 3.59 32.84 17.27
C ASN A 164 4.30 31.75 18.09
N GLN A 165 3.60 31.11 19.02
CA GLN A 165 4.12 30.05 19.87
C GLN A 165 3.56 28.65 19.51
N ALA A 166 2.73 28.54 18.47
CA ALA A 166 2.19 27.28 17.99
C ALA A 166 3.03 26.71 16.83
N GLU A 167 3.24 25.40 16.84
CA GLU A 167 3.84 24.64 15.75
C GLU A 167 2.77 24.31 14.71
N VAL A 168 3.03 24.64 13.45
CA VAL A 168 2.14 24.27 12.34
C VAL A 168 2.37 22.82 11.98
N LEU A 169 1.33 21.99 12.18
CA LEU A 169 1.38 20.55 11.91
C LEU A 169 0.71 20.17 10.60
N LEU A 170 -0.23 20.99 10.12
CA LEU A 170 -0.91 20.77 8.85
C LEU A 170 -1.29 22.12 8.26
N GLN A 171 -0.85 22.35 7.04
CA GLN A 171 -1.13 23.56 6.29
C GLN A 171 -1.46 23.16 4.86
N HIS A 172 -2.51 23.75 4.29
CA HIS A 172 -2.85 23.61 2.88
C HIS A 172 -2.83 24.98 2.22
N LYS A 173 -1.86 25.20 1.32
CA LYS A 173 -1.56 26.54 0.77
C LYS A 173 -1.30 27.53 1.92
N ASP A 174 -2.03 28.64 1.98
CA ASP A 174 -1.89 29.65 3.05
C ASP A 174 -2.79 29.38 4.27
N ALA A 175 -3.59 28.30 4.24
CA ALA A 175 -4.53 27.98 5.30
C ALA A 175 -3.98 26.93 6.27
N ILE A 176 -3.96 27.27 7.55
CA ILE A 176 -3.55 26.36 8.62
C ILE A 176 -4.75 25.49 9.01
N LEU A 177 -4.52 24.18 8.99
CA LEU A 177 -5.51 23.14 9.27
C LEU A 177 -5.17 22.28 10.50
N GLY A 178 -3.94 22.39 11.00
CA GLY A 178 -3.46 21.66 12.17
C GLY A 178 -2.39 22.46 12.90
N LEU A 179 -2.57 22.64 14.21
CA LEU A 179 -1.61 23.28 15.11
C LEU A 179 -1.34 22.40 16.33
N LYS A 180 -0.13 22.55 16.88
CA LYS A 180 0.22 22.08 18.23
C LYS A 180 0.78 23.23 19.04
N ARG A 181 0.26 23.40 20.25
CA ARG A 181 0.72 24.38 21.22
C ARG A 181 1.21 23.65 22.48
N PRO A 182 2.52 23.58 22.72
CA PRO A 182 3.05 23.17 24.02
C PRO A 182 2.66 24.20 25.09
N LEU A 183 2.10 23.74 26.21
CA LEU A 183 1.68 24.61 27.31
C LEU A 183 1.95 23.94 28.67
N GLY A 184 2.81 24.57 29.47
CA GLY A 184 3.26 23.99 30.74
C GLY A 184 3.95 22.64 30.53
N LYS A 185 3.41 21.58 31.15
CA LYS A 185 3.90 20.21 31.00
C LYS A 185 3.25 19.44 29.84
N GLY A 186 2.17 19.96 29.27
CA GLY A 186 1.33 19.27 28.30
C GLY A 186 1.33 19.96 26.93
N ALA A 187 0.35 19.60 26.10
CA ALA A 187 0.13 20.23 24.81
C ALA A 187 -1.33 20.22 24.39
N ALA A 188 -1.72 21.22 23.58
CA ALA A 188 -3.00 21.25 22.89
C ALA A 188 -2.78 21.10 21.38
N TYR A 189 -3.52 20.19 20.77
CA TYR A 189 -3.58 19.94 19.33
C TYR A 189 -4.95 20.39 18.83
N LEU A 190 -4.96 21.12 17.73
CA LEU A 190 -6.19 21.55 17.06
C LEU A 190 -6.10 21.20 15.59
N PHE A 191 -7.04 20.40 15.11
CA PHE A 191 -7.17 20.05 13.70
C PHE A 191 -8.56 20.42 13.19
N SER A 192 -8.63 21.16 12.10
CA SER A 192 -9.88 21.56 11.45
C SER A 192 -10.24 20.69 10.25
N CYS A 193 -9.45 19.64 10.01
CA CYS A 193 -9.62 18.70 8.92
C CYS A 193 -10.35 17.42 9.35
N LEU A 194 -11.32 17.49 10.27
CA LEU A 194 -12.10 16.31 10.68
C LEU A 194 -12.71 15.47 9.52
N PRO A 195 -13.06 16.03 8.34
CA PRO A 195 -13.49 15.22 7.19
C PRO A 195 -12.53 14.08 6.82
N VAL A 196 -11.22 14.23 7.05
CA VAL A 196 -10.22 13.17 6.76
C VAL A 196 -10.47 11.91 7.62
N PHE A 197 -11.15 12.05 8.74
CA PHE A 197 -11.52 10.95 9.63
C PHE A 197 -12.95 10.44 9.41
N GLY A 198 -13.60 10.83 8.31
CA GLY A 198 -14.91 10.30 7.91
C GLY A 198 -14.86 8.81 7.60
N LYS A 199 -16.02 8.13 7.71
CA LYS A 199 -16.12 6.67 7.54
C LYS A 199 -15.49 6.14 6.24
N LYS A 200 -15.76 6.78 5.10
CA LYS A 200 -15.19 6.39 3.79
C LYS A 200 -13.76 6.89 3.62
N GLN A 201 -13.45 8.05 4.17
CA GLN A 201 -12.14 8.68 4.10
C GLN A 201 -11.09 7.85 4.84
N LEU A 202 -11.44 7.25 5.97
CA LEU A 202 -10.59 6.31 6.69
C LEU A 202 -10.35 4.97 5.97
N ASP A 203 -10.98 4.69 4.82
CA ASP A 203 -10.55 3.58 3.95
C ASP A 203 -9.34 3.94 3.10
N GLN A 204 -9.05 5.23 2.94
CA GLN A 204 -7.90 5.70 2.18
C GLN A 204 -6.62 5.52 3.00
N ALA A 205 -5.60 4.91 2.38
CA ALA A 205 -4.32 4.60 3.05
C ALA A 205 -3.68 5.86 3.65
N GLY A 206 -3.65 6.98 2.93
CA GLY A 206 -3.07 8.23 3.41
C GLY A 206 -3.73 8.76 4.70
N ASN A 207 -5.05 8.62 4.83
CA ASN A 207 -5.78 9.07 6.02
C ASN A 207 -5.55 8.15 7.22
N ARG A 208 -5.37 6.84 6.99
CA ARG A 208 -4.99 5.89 8.05
C ARG A 208 -3.58 6.17 8.56
N ILE A 209 -2.62 6.36 7.66
CA ILE A 209 -1.24 6.72 7.99
C ILE A 209 -1.22 8.04 8.78
N PHE A 210 -2.03 9.02 8.38
CA PHE A 210 -2.13 10.29 9.13
C PHE A 210 -2.68 10.11 10.55
N LEU A 211 -3.73 9.28 10.74
CA LEU A 211 -4.24 8.94 12.06
C LEU A 211 -3.16 8.22 12.90
N ASP A 212 -2.42 7.30 12.28
CA ASP A 212 -1.38 6.51 12.94
C ASP A 212 -0.20 7.40 13.37
N ASN A 213 0.23 8.33 12.51
CA ASN A 213 1.23 9.34 12.85
C ASN A 213 0.76 10.27 13.96
N LEU A 214 -0.51 10.68 13.95
CA LEU A 214 -1.10 11.45 15.05
C LEU A 214 -1.00 10.65 16.36
N LEU A 215 -1.46 9.41 16.40
CA LEU A 215 -1.40 8.57 17.61
C LEU A 215 0.05 8.34 18.08
N LYS A 216 1.00 8.12 17.16
CA LYS A 216 2.43 8.03 17.48
C LYS A 216 2.95 9.31 18.15
N SER A 217 2.51 10.48 17.69
CA SER A 217 2.92 11.77 18.27
C SER A 217 2.36 12.00 19.68
N LEU A 218 1.28 11.31 20.05
CA LEU A 218 0.68 11.34 21.39
C LEU A 218 1.28 10.28 22.33
N ALA A 219 1.79 9.18 21.78
CA ALA A 219 2.31 8.06 22.54
C ALA A 219 3.73 8.33 23.06
N THR A 220 4.00 7.92 24.29
CA THR A 220 5.37 7.86 24.81
C THR A 220 6.05 6.54 24.43
N PRO A 221 7.39 6.45 24.44
CA PRO A 221 8.09 5.19 24.15
C PRO A 221 7.71 4.02 25.06
N ALA A 222 7.17 4.28 26.26
CA ALA A 222 6.70 3.23 27.17
C ALA A 222 5.38 2.58 26.72
N MET A 223 4.58 3.26 25.90
CA MET A 223 3.27 2.80 25.42
C MET A 223 3.39 1.79 24.27
N THR A 224 4.19 0.74 24.48
CA THR A 224 4.60 -0.20 23.42
C THR A 224 3.42 -0.91 22.77
N ALA A 225 2.33 -1.19 23.52
CA ALA A 225 1.16 -1.87 22.95
C ALA A 225 0.45 -1.02 21.87
N THR A 226 0.38 0.30 22.05
CA THR A 226 -0.16 1.21 21.02
C THR A 226 0.78 1.28 19.82
N LEU A 227 2.08 1.42 20.06
CA LEU A 227 3.08 1.51 18.99
C LEU A 227 3.19 0.21 18.17
N GLU A 228 3.11 -0.96 18.81
CA GLU A 228 3.09 -2.27 18.16
C GLU A 228 1.82 -2.48 17.33
N ALA A 229 0.65 -2.06 17.83
CA ALA A 229 -0.61 -2.12 17.08
C ALA A 229 -0.52 -1.29 15.80
N ILE A 230 0.04 -0.08 15.88
CA ILE A 230 0.26 0.79 14.72
C ILE A 230 1.28 0.17 13.76
N ALA A 231 2.43 -0.31 14.25
CA ALA A 231 3.46 -0.92 13.41
C ALA A 231 2.94 -2.16 12.65
N LYS A 232 2.05 -2.94 13.28
CA LYS A 232 1.39 -4.08 12.63
C LYS A 232 0.48 -3.61 11.48
N ASP A 233 -0.31 -2.56 11.69
CA ASP A 233 -1.18 -2.00 10.64
C ASP A 233 -0.36 -1.44 9.47
N GLU A 234 0.76 -0.77 9.76
CA GLU A 234 1.70 -0.28 8.74
C GLU A 234 2.30 -1.42 7.92
N ALA A 235 2.71 -2.52 8.57
CA ALA A 235 3.22 -3.69 7.88
C ALA A 235 2.17 -4.34 6.98
N LEU A 236 0.91 -4.42 7.44
CA LEU A 236 -0.20 -4.94 6.63
C LEU A 236 -0.51 -4.02 5.44
N ALA A 237 -0.47 -2.70 5.62
CA ALA A 237 -0.67 -1.74 4.56
C ALA A 237 0.46 -1.81 3.52
N ALA A 238 1.71 -1.88 3.95
CA ALA A 238 2.86 -2.04 3.06
C ALA A 238 2.78 -3.35 2.25
N LEU A 239 2.37 -4.46 2.88
CA LEU A 239 2.16 -5.73 2.19
C LEU A 239 1.04 -5.64 1.15
N ALA A 240 -0.05 -4.95 1.46
CA ALA A 240 -1.16 -4.75 0.53
C ALA A 240 -0.72 -3.92 -0.69
N ILE A 241 0.00 -2.82 -0.47
CA ILE A 241 0.56 -1.98 -1.54
C ILE A 241 1.50 -2.79 -2.42
N ALA A 242 2.46 -3.51 -1.84
CA ALA A 242 3.42 -4.32 -2.58
C ALA A 242 2.72 -5.41 -3.42
N LYS A 243 1.64 -5.99 -2.89
CA LYS A 243 0.84 -6.99 -3.63
C LYS A 243 0.09 -6.38 -4.81
N ASP A 244 -0.46 -5.18 -4.65
CA ASP A 244 -1.15 -4.47 -5.72
C ASP A 244 -0.18 -3.99 -6.81
N GLU A 245 1.01 -3.51 -6.43
CA GLU A 245 2.10 -3.16 -7.35
C GLU A 245 2.56 -4.37 -8.14
N ALA A 246 2.83 -5.51 -7.48
CA ALA A 246 3.22 -6.75 -8.14
C ALA A 246 2.13 -7.25 -9.12
N ARG A 247 0.84 -7.08 -8.78
CA ARG A 247 -0.27 -7.43 -9.67
C ARG A 247 -0.37 -6.48 -10.87
N ALA A 248 -0.15 -5.18 -10.66
CA ALA A 248 -0.14 -4.18 -11.72
C ALA A 248 1.01 -4.43 -12.70
N GLU A 249 2.19 -4.74 -12.20
CA GLU A 249 3.37 -5.11 -13.00
C GLU A 249 3.13 -6.40 -13.80
N ALA A 250 2.59 -7.46 -13.16
CA ALA A 250 2.21 -8.68 -13.86
C ALA A 250 1.20 -8.40 -15.00
N THR A 251 0.19 -7.57 -14.75
CA THR A 251 -0.81 -7.18 -15.76
C THR A 251 -0.19 -6.37 -16.90
N ALA A 252 0.77 -5.49 -16.59
CA ALA A 252 1.50 -4.71 -17.59
C ALA A 252 2.39 -5.62 -18.46
N SER A 253 3.07 -6.59 -17.84
CA SER A 253 3.88 -7.60 -18.52
C SER A 253 3.02 -8.46 -19.46
N ASP A 254 1.87 -8.95 -19.00
CA ASP A 254 0.93 -9.73 -19.82
C ASP A 254 0.43 -8.93 -21.04
N LYS A 255 0.12 -7.64 -20.85
CA LYS A 255 -0.28 -6.74 -21.94
C LYS A 255 0.87 -6.50 -22.93
N ALA A 256 2.09 -6.31 -22.45
CA ALA A 256 3.26 -6.14 -23.31
C ALA A 256 3.46 -7.39 -24.18
N LEU A 257 3.40 -8.58 -23.58
CA LEU A 257 3.56 -9.85 -24.28
C LEU A 257 2.49 -10.08 -25.35
N ALA A 258 1.24 -9.68 -25.09
CA ALA A 258 0.14 -9.80 -26.05
C ALA A 258 0.36 -9.02 -27.36
N THR A 259 1.20 -7.97 -27.34
CA THR A 259 1.51 -7.14 -28.51
C THR A 259 2.71 -7.63 -29.32
N GLN A 260 3.47 -8.58 -28.79
CA GLN A 260 4.67 -9.07 -29.44
C GLN A 260 4.37 -10.01 -30.60
N LYS A 261 5.27 -10.05 -31.57
CA LYS A 261 5.21 -10.97 -32.71
C LYS A 261 6.16 -12.14 -32.48
N ILE A 262 5.74 -13.34 -32.88
CA ILE A 262 6.62 -14.50 -32.97
C ILE A 262 7.62 -14.26 -34.09
N VAL A 263 8.91 -14.21 -33.76
CA VAL A 263 10.04 -14.03 -34.70
C VAL A 263 10.64 -15.35 -35.16
N GLY A 264 10.43 -16.43 -34.40
CA GLY A 264 10.92 -17.76 -34.75
C GLY A 264 10.34 -18.86 -33.86
N PHE A 265 10.61 -20.11 -34.22
CA PHE A 265 10.18 -21.28 -33.44
C PHE A 265 11.12 -22.47 -33.64
N ILE A 266 11.18 -23.34 -32.64
CA ILE A 266 11.85 -24.64 -32.68
C ILE A 266 10.85 -25.71 -32.26
N LEU A 267 10.57 -26.66 -33.15
CA LEU A 267 9.69 -27.79 -32.85
C LEU A 267 10.47 -28.89 -32.14
N THR A 268 10.40 -28.95 -30.81
CA THR A 268 11.09 -29.99 -30.05
C THR A 268 10.25 -31.26 -30.06
N GLY A 269 10.45 -32.10 -31.09
CA GLY A 269 9.95 -33.47 -31.24
C GLY A 269 8.76 -33.88 -30.36
N TYR A 270 9.03 -34.26 -29.11
CA TYR A 270 8.12 -35.08 -28.31
C TYR A 270 7.29 -34.37 -27.24
N SER A 271 7.74 -33.28 -26.63
CA SER A 271 7.08 -32.77 -25.42
C SER A 271 6.70 -31.29 -25.46
N ARG A 272 7.53 -30.45 -26.09
CA ARG A 272 7.35 -28.99 -26.08
C ARG A 272 7.63 -28.40 -27.46
N ASP A 273 7.10 -27.23 -27.74
CA ASP A 273 7.57 -26.38 -28.83
C ASP A 273 8.08 -25.07 -28.22
N LEU A 274 9.15 -24.52 -28.77
CA LEU A 274 9.73 -23.26 -28.33
C LEU A 274 9.36 -22.20 -29.35
N PHE A 275 8.70 -21.13 -28.92
CA PHE A 275 8.42 -19.97 -29.75
C PHE A 275 9.23 -18.79 -29.21
N PHE A 276 9.66 -17.91 -30.10
CA PHE A 276 10.54 -16.81 -29.75
C PHE A 276 9.91 -15.50 -30.20
N THR A 277 9.91 -14.51 -29.32
CA THR A 277 9.58 -13.12 -29.63
C THR A 277 10.87 -12.28 -29.63
N SER A 278 10.74 -10.95 -29.67
CA SER A 278 11.89 -10.04 -29.56
C SER A 278 12.60 -10.09 -28.21
N ASP A 279 11.94 -10.51 -27.13
CA ASP A 279 12.50 -10.47 -25.76
C ASP A 279 12.16 -11.70 -24.90
N THR A 280 11.35 -12.63 -25.42
CA THR A 280 10.77 -13.73 -24.64
C THR A 280 10.80 -15.03 -25.43
N MET A 281 11.16 -16.11 -24.75
CA MET A 281 10.95 -17.47 -25.23
C MET A 281 9.71 -18.06 -24.58
N ILE A 282 8.80 -18.63 -25.37
CA ILE A 282 7.59 -19.30 -24.92
C ILE A 282 7.78 -20.80 -25.07
N VAL A 283 7.67 -21.52 -23.97
CA VAL A 283 7.72 -22.98 -23.93
C VAL A 283 6.29 -23.52 -23.93
N ALA A 284 5.82 -23.93 -25.10
CA ALA A 284 4.48 -24.49 -25.27
C ALA A 284 4.51 -26.00 -25.06
N LYS A 285 3.64 -26.53 -24.20
CA LYS A 285 3.33 -27.96 -24.13
C LYS A 285 2.65 -28.39 -25.40
N LYS A 286 3.15 -29.46 -26.03
CA LYS A 286 2.32 -30.21 -26.95
C LYS A 286 1.15 -30.77 -26.13
N SER A 287 -0.07 -30.37 -26.45
CA SER A 287 -1.25 -31.00 -25.89
C SER A 287 -1.11 -32.50 -26.12
N SER A 288 -1.16 -33.28 -25.03
CA SER A 288 -1.21 -34.73 -25.10
C SER A 288 -2.62 -35.11 -25.56
N MET A 289 -2.99 -34.73 -26.78
CA MET A 289 -4.24 -35.17 -27.37
C MET A 289 -4.03 -36.60 -27.89
N PRO A 290 -4.91 -37.54 -27.54
CA PRO A 290 -4.88 -38.89 -28.07
C PRO A 290 -4.96 -38.81 -29.59
N MET A 291 -4.27 -39.73 -30.25
CA MET A 291 -4.05 -39.78 -31.69
C MET A 291 -5.34 -40.09 -32.50
N PHE A 292 -6.52 -39.70 -32.02
CA PHE A 292 -7.80 -40.09 -32.59
C PHE A 292 -8.80 -38.93 -32.72
N THR A 293 -9.38 -38.89 -33.93
CA THR A 293 -10.58 -38.18 -34.40
C THR A 293 -10.48 -36.68 -34.70
N GLY A 294 -10.54 -36.36 -35.99
CA GLY A 294 -11.72 -35.68 -36.49
C GLY A 294 -11.53 -34.23 -36.88
N TRP A 295 -11.31 -34.02 -38.18
CA TRP A 295 -11.52 -32.75 -38.87
C TRP A 295 -12.95 -32.24 -38.67
N ALA A 296 -13.21 -31.47 -37.62
CA ALA A 296 -14.31 -30.52 -37.57
C ALA A 296 -14.16 -29.70 -36.28
N LEU A 297 -14.13 -28.38 -36.43
CA LEU A 297 -14.28 -27.36 -35.38
C LEU A 297 -13.02 -27.02 -34.55
N GLY A 298 -12.24 -26.06 -35.06
CA GLY A 298 -11.85 -24.89 -34.26
C GLY A 298 -10.63 -24.96 -33.32
N GLY A 299 -9.82 -26.01 -33.33
CA GLY A 299 -8.57 -26.09 -32.55
C GLY A 299 -7.33 -25.92 -33.43
N TYR A 300 -6.82 -24.68 -33.56
CA TYR A 300 -5.82 -24.33 -34.58
C TYR A 300 -4.37 -24.80 -34.32
N ILE A 301 -4.08 -25.49 -33.20
CA ILE A 301 -2.71 -25.91 -32.85
C ILE A 301 -2.74 -27.27 -32.14
N GLY A 302 -3.01 -28.36 -32.88
CA GLY A 302 -3.03 -29.67 -32.24
C GLY A 302 -3.22 -30.82 -33.22
N GLY A 303 -2.14 -31.24 -33.88
CA GLY A 303 -2.08 -32.55 -34.51
C GLY A 303 -1.61 -32.54 -35.95
N PHE A 304 -0.30 -32.57 -36.17
CA PHE A 304 0.27 -33.03 -37.44
C PHE A 304 1.56 -33.80 -37.18
N ILE A 305 1.72 -34.92 -37.88
CA ILE A 305 2.92 -35.77 -37.88
C ILE A 305 4.11 -34.94 -38.36
N ALA A 306 5.31 -35.16 -37.81
CA ALA A 306 6.48 -34.26 -37.87
C ALA A 306 6.84 -33.68 -39.26
N ASP A 307 6.49 -34.35 -40.36
CA ASP A 307 6.77 -33.88 -41.73
C ASP A 307 5.59 -33.10 -42.37
N SER A 308 4.35 -33.39 -41.96
CA SER A 308 3.16 -32.61 -42.36
C SER A 308 2.93 -31.39 -41.47
N ALA A 309 3.41 -31.40 -40.21
CA ALA A 309 3.38 -30.25 -39.31
C ALA A 309 4.27 -29.11 -39.83
N TYR A 310 5.45 -29.44 -40.35
CA TYR A 310 6.35 -28.47 -40.95
C TYR A 310 5.75 -27.85 -42.23
N LYS A 311 4.93 -28.61 -42.98
CA LYS A 311 4.22 -28.13 -44.17
C LYS A 311 2.95 -27.32 -43.83
N GLY A 312 2.22 -27.70 -42.78
CA GLY A 312 1.06 -26.96 -42.27
C GLY A 312 1.45 -25.62 -41.63
N LEU A 313 2.55 -25.59 -40.87
CA LEU A 313 3.12 -24.36 -40.32
C LEU A 313 3.76 -23.47 -41.39
N LYS A 314 4.19 -24.02 -42.55
CA LYS A 314 4.56 -23.19 -43.70
C LYS A 314 3.36 -22.41 -44.29
N GLY A 315 2.14 -22.87 -44.06
CA GLY A 315 0.90 -22.19 -44.50
C GLY A 315 0.40 -21.14 -43.52
N ILE A 316 0.62 -21.34 -42.21
CA ILE A 316 0.27 -20.35 -41.17
C ILE A 316 1.40 -19.33 -41.10
N LYS A 317 1.11 -18.07 -41.40
CA LYS A 317 2.10 -17.01 -41.22
C LYS A 317 2.41 -16.91 -39.73
N LEU A 318 3.68 -17.01 -39.33
CA LEU A 318 4.10 -16.84 -37.93
C LEU A 318 3.58 -15.53 -37.31
N SER A 319 3.35 -14.50 -38.14
CA SER A 319 2.74 -13.23 -37.77
C SER A 319 1.29 -13.33 -37.26
N GLU A 320 0.59 -14.45 -37.49
CA GLU A 320 -0.78 -14.69 -37.03
C GLU A 320 -0.82 -15.41 -35.67
N LEU A 321 0.31 -15.93 -35.20
CA LEU A 321 0.43 -16.52 -33.88
C LEU A 321 0.62 -15.41 -32.83
N SER A 322 -0.30 -15.34 -31.87
CA SER A 322 -0.19 -14.45 -30.72
C SER A 322 0.49 -15.17 -29.54
N PRO A 323 1.56 -14.60 -28.95
CA PRO A 323 2.17 -15.10 -27.71
C PRO A 323 1.17 -15.42 -26.60
N ASP A 324 0.25 -14.49 -26.32
CA ASP A 324 -0.76 -14.63 -25.28
C ASP A 324 -1.71 -15.80 -25.57
N LYS A 325 -2.09 -15.99 -26.84
CA LYS A 325 -2.91 -17.14 -27.24
C LYS A 325 -2.18 -18.46 -27.01
N ILE A 326 -0.88 -18.53 -27.33
CA ILE A 326 -0.07 -19.74 -27.08
C ILE A 326 -0.01 -20.02 -25.58
N LEU A 327 0.25 -19.03 -24.74
CA LEU A 327 0.32 -19.23 -23.29
C LEU A 327 -1.02 -19.67 -22.67
N ARG A 328 -2.14 -19.09 -23.13
CA ARG A 328 -3.48 -19.43 -22.63
C ARG A 328 -3.99 -20.80 -23.09
N ASP A 329 -3.48 -21.32 -24.20
CA ASP A 329 -3.90 -22.61 -24.76
C ASP A 329 -3.64 -23.79 -23.79
N ASN A 330 -2.60 -23.68 -22.94
CA ASN A 330 -2.31 -24.70 -21.94
C ASN A 330 -1.66 -24.11 -20.69
N LYS A 331 -2.23 -24.40 -19.50
CA LYS A 331 -1.71 -23.93 -18.20
C LYS A 331 -0.27 -24.36 -17.88
N ARG A 332 0.27 -25.35 -18.60
CA ARG A 332 1.67 -25.79 -18.48
C ARG A 332 2.60 -25.07 -19.44
N ASN A 333 2.09 -24.15 -20.26
CA ASN A 333 2.89 -23.26 -21.07
C ASN A 333 3.43 -22.16 -20.17
N PHE A 334 4.65 -21.74 -20.45
CA PHE A 334 5.29 -20.67 -19.69
C PHE A 334 6.19 -19.88 -20.61
N ALA A 335 6.48 -18.65 -20.21
CA ALA A 335 7.42 -17.77 -20.87
C ALA A 335 8.68 -17.65 -20.02
N ILE A 336 9.83 -17.47 -20.67
CA ILE A 336 11.11 -17.15 -20.05
C ILE A 336 11.62 -15.90 -20.76
N ARG A 337 11.85 -14.83 -20.01
CA ARG A 337 12.41 -13.61 -20.60
C ARG A 337 13.89 -13.81 -20.90
N TYR A 338 14.42 -13.16 -21.93
CA TYR A 338 15.82 -13.34 -22.32
C TYR A 338 16.82 -12.84 -21.26
N ASP A 339 16.44 -11.89 -20.42
CA ASP A 339 17.24 -11.42 -19.27
C ASP A 339 17.33 -12.47 -18.14
N GLU A 340 16.33 -13.33 -18.00
CA GLU A 340 16.33 -14.45 -17.04
C GLU A 340 17.20 -15.64 -17.48
N ILE A 341 17.54 -15.73 -18.77
CA ILE A 341 18.33 -16.84 -19.34
C ILE A 341 19.82 -16.55 -19.12
N ASP A 342 20.52 -17.44 -18.42
CA ASP A 342 21.97 -17.35 -18.26
C ASP A 342 22.70 -17.99 -19.44
N LYS A 343 22.20 -19.14 -19.91
CA LYS A 343 22.83 -19.90 -21.00
C LYS A 343 21.86 -20.85 -21.69
N ILE A 344 21.89 -20.86 -23.02
CA ILE A 344 21.27 -21.89 -23.87
C ILE A 344 22.36 -22.75 -24.48
N GLU A 345 22.33 -24.04 -24.18
CA GLU A 345 23.20 -25.04 -24.79
C GLU A 345 22.41 -25.96 -25.71
N ILE A 346 22.85 -26.08 -26.94
CA ILE A 346 22.30 -27.00 -27.93
C ILE A 346 23.38 -28.01 -28.27
N ARG A 347 23.19 -29.29 -27.92
CA ARG A 347 24.19 -30.35 -28.10
C ARG A 347 23.59 -31.57 -28.80
N ARG A 348 24.32 -32.20 -29.72
CA ARG A 348 23.94 -33.54 -30.22
C ARG A 348 24.30 -34.59 -29.18
N LYS A 349 23.36 -35.48 -28.85
CA LYS A 349 23.63 -36.69 -28.06
C LYS A 349 24.20 -37.78 -28.96
N ALA A 350 25.24 -38.46 -28.48
CA ALA A 350 25.84 -39.60 -29.17
C ALA A 350 24.83 -40.76 -29.36
N PHE A 351 25.10 -41.59 -30.38
CA PHE A 351 24.36 -42.78 -30.83
C PHE A 351 23.82 -43.65 -29.66
N PRO A 352 22.63 -44.30 -29.74
CA PRO A 352 21.95 -44.75 -30.96
C PRO A 352 20.87 -43.86 -31.58
N PHE A 353 20.46 -42.76 -30.93
CA PHE A 353 19.26 -42.02 -31.35
C PHE A 353 19.48 -40.57 -31.82
N GLY A 354 20.74 -40.09 -31.93
CA GLY A 354 21.10 -38.83 -32.60
C GLY A 354 20.27 -37.59 -32.22
N LEU A 355 19.72 -37.55 -31.00
CA LEU A 355 18.83 -36.49 -30.54
C LEU A 355 19.62 -35.21 -30.28
N VAL A 356 19.03 -34.06 -30.57
CA VAL A 356 19.56 -32.77 -30.13
C VAL A 356 18.95 -32.43 -28.79
N GLN A 357 19.77 -32.15 -27.79
CA GLN A 357 19.31 -31.67 -26.50
C GLN A 357 19.48 -30.14 -26.44
N ILE A 358 18.41 -29.45 -26.08
CA ILE A 358 18.39 -28.02 -25.79
C ILE A 358 18.29 -27.88 -24.27
N THR A 359 19.31 -27.31 -23.65
CA THR A 359 19.35 -26.99 -22.23
C THR A 359 19.30 -25.48 -22.06
N ILE A 360 18.33 -24.99 -21.30
CA ILE A 360 18.17 -23.57 -20.96
C ILE A 360 18.39 -23.45 -19.46
N ASN A 361 19.42 -22.73 -19.05
CA ASN A 361 19.67 -22.39 -17.66
C ASN A 361 19.16 -20.97 -17.42
N THR A 362 18.36 -20.79 -16.38
CA THR A 362 17.95 -19.50 -15.83
C THR A 362 18.56 -19.33 -14.44
N SER A 363 18.43 -18.14 -13.87
CA SER A 363 18.90 -17.86 -12.51
C SER A 363 18.29 -18.78 -11.43
N THR A 364 17.10 -19.33 -11.69
CA THR A 364 16.35 -20.17 -10.74
C THR A 364 16.29 -21.64 -11.14
N ASP A 365 16.33 -21.95 -12.43
CA ASP A 365 15.91 -23.26 -12.95
C ASP A 365 16.77 -23.73 -14.12
N LYS A 366 16.73 -25.05 -14.35
CA LYS A 366 17.32 -25.69 -15.52
C LYS A 366 16.25 -26.43 -16.30
N HIS A 367 16.01 -26.02 -17.54
CA HIS A 367 15.06 -26.65 -18.45
C HIS A 367 15.79 -27.45 -19.53
N VAL A 368 15.35 -28.69 -19.77
CA VAL A 368 15.98 -29.61 -20.73
C VAL A 368 14.92 -30.13 -21.69
N PHE A 369 15.18 -30.00 -22.98
CA PHE A 369 14.29 -30.43 -24.06
C PHE A 369 15.04 -31.31 -25.06
N ASP A 370 14.42 -32.39 -25.52
CA ASP A 370 15.00 -33.27 -26.54
C ASP A 370 14.29 -33.07 -27.90
N TRP A 371 15.08 -32.89 -28.94
CA TRP A 371 14.66 -32.59 -30.31
C TRP A 371 15.05 -33.75 -31.25
N GLY A 372 14.05 -34.28 -31.96
CA GLY A 372 14.18 -35.49 -32.78
C GLY A 372 15.07 -35.35 -34.03
N LEU A 373 15.77 -36.45 -34.34
CA LEU A 373 16.71 -36.66 -35.46
C LEU A 373 16.27 -36.08 -36.82
N GLY A 374 15.00 -36.23 -37.19
CA GLY A 374 14.49 -35.88 -38.52
C GLY A 374 14.55 -34.39 -38.84
N LEU A 375 14.53 -33.53 -37.81
CA LEU A 375 14.51 -32.07 -37.93
C LEU A 375 15.89 -31.43 -37.67
N ALA A 376 16.87 -32.21 -37.21
CA ALA A 376 18.19 -31.74 -36.78
C ALA A 376 19.28 -31.85 -37.86
N ARG A 377 18.93 -32.13 -39.13
CA ARG A 377 19.93 -32.28 -40.20
C ARG A 377 20.74 -31.00 -40.45
N ASP A 378 20.14 -29.83 -40.25
CA ASP A 378 20.81 -28.53 -40.40
C ASP A 378 20.54 -27.63 -39.18
N LEU A 379 21.13 -28.02 -38.04
CA LEU A 379 20.93 -27.36 -36.75
C LEU A 379 21.18 -25.86 -36.83
N LYS A 380 22.31 -25.48 -37.45
CA LYS A 380 22.75 -24.10 -37.61
C LYS A 380 21.73 -23.25 -38.37
N LYS A 381 21.14 -23.79 -39.46
CA LYS A 381 20.09 -23.07 -40.20
C LYS A 381 18.85 -22.85 -39.34
N HIS A 382 18.39 -23.89 -38.64
CA HIS A 382 17.18 -23.81 -37.82
C HIS A 382 17.34 -22.93 -36.58
N THR A 383 18.56 -22.74 -36.06
CA THR A 383 18.83 -21.92 -34.87
C THR A 383 19.43 -20.56 -35.20
N SER A 384 19.69 -20.25 -36.47
CA SER A 384 20.36 -19.00 -36.89
C SER A 384 19.62 -17.73 -36.43
N PHE A 385 18.29 -17.77 -36.33
CA PHE A 385 17.49 -16.64 -35.85
C PHE A 385 17.68 -16.36 -34.35
N LEU A 386 18.23 -17.29 -33.57
CA LEU A 386 18.54 -17.09 -32.15
C LEU A 386 19.79 -16.24 -31.94
N VAL A 387 20.71 -16.22 -32.90
CA VAL A 387 21.97 -15.46 -32.79
C VAL A 387 21.72 -13.99 -32.48
N PRO A 388 20.89 -13.23 -33.21
CA PRO A 388 20.62 -11.84 -32.86
C PRO A 388 19.85 -11.64 -31.55
N LEU A 389 19.22 -12.69 -30.99
CA LEU A 389 18.41 -12.60 -29.78
C LEU A 389 19.22 -12.92 -28.51
N LEU A 390 20.19 -13.83 -28.62
CA LEU A 390 20.80 -14.52 -27.49
C LEU A 390 22.32 -14.75 -27.67
N SER A 391 22.99 -13.94 -28.49
CA SER A 391 24.36 -14.17 -28.98
C SER A 391 25.38 -14.59 -27.90
N ASP A 392 25.40 -13.91 -26.77
CA ASP A 392 26.31 -14.13 -25.64
C ASP A 392 25.91 -15.33 -24.77
N LYS A 393 24.64 -15.74 -24.85
CA LYS A 393 24.03 -16.81 -24.07
C LYS A 393 23.96 -18.13 -24.84
N LEU A 394 24.14 -18.13 -26.16
CA LEU A 394 23.93 -19.29 -27.03
C LEU A 394 25.22 -20.06 -27.31
N SER A 395 25.24 -21.34 -26.93
CA SER A 395 26.32 -22.29 -27.22
C SER A 395 25.79 -23.47 -28.03
N ILE A 396 26.31 -23.67 -29.24
CA ILE A 396 25.95 -24.80 -30.11
C ILE A 396 27.18 -25.72 -30.23
N ALA A 397 27.06 -26.96 -29.77
CA ALA A 397 28.08 -28.00 -29.92
C ALA A 397 27.56 -29.09 -30.85
N ASP A 398 28.29 -29.35 -31.93
CA ASP A 398 27.98 -30.42 -32.89
C ASP A 398 28.28 -31.81 -32.35
#